data_AF-B8F106-F1
#
_entry.id   AF-B8F106-F1
#
_cell.length_a   1.000
_cell.length_b   1.000
_cell.length_c   1.000
_cell.angle_alpha   90.00
_cell.angle_beta   90.00
_cell.angle_gamma   90.00
#
_symmetry.space_group_name_H-M   'P 1'
#
loop_
_entity.id
_entity.type
_entity.pdbx_description
1 polymer ?
#
loop_
_entity_poly.entity_id
_entity_poly.type
_entity_poly.pdbx_seq_one_letter_code
_entity_poly.pdbx_strand_id
1 'polypeptide(L)'
;MSDMKNIIDKLDKDDLNHLTPLFENYDKKNFDDFFLSLGSKRSKELLNLLLKIKTIINNNSFEIEVFLFYLCIENPYLVNLLFFDKDTHICSDEEEHNCFDGPIPTIDQQFEKIKKSLKLFLENDSSKIKY
;
A
#
# COMPACT_ATOMS: atom_id res chain seq x y z
N MET A 1 -13.06 -5.97 15.57
CA MET A 1 -12.83 -4.52 15.81
C MET A 1 -11.67 -4.27 16.78
N SER A 2 -11.51 -5.03 17.88
CA SER A 2 -10.40 -4.90 18.85
C SER A 2 -9.00 -5.03 18.24
N ASP A 3 -8.74 -6.06 17.42
CA ASP A 3 -7.37 -6.30 16.93
C ASP A 3 -6.91 -5.28 15.87
N MET A 4 -7.84 -4.65 15.16
CA MET A 4 -7.51 -3.62 14.17
C MET A 4 -7.09 -2.33 14.86
N LYS A 5 -7.79 -1.95 15.93
CA LYS A 5 -7.37 -0.86 16.83
C LYS A 5 -5.97 -1.13 17.39
N ASN A 6 -5.70 -2.34 17.87
CA ASN A 6 -4.37 -2.70 18.36
C ASN A 6 -3.24 -2.60 17.30
N ILE A 7 -3.53 -2.83 16.02
CA ILE A 7 -2.52 -2.66 14.95
C ILE A 7 -2.36 -1.17 14.62
N ILE A 8 -3.47 -0.42 14.57
CA ILE A 8 -3.45 1.03 14.39
C ILE A 8 -2.79 1.72 15.59
N ASP A 9 -2.87 1.19 16.81
CA ASP A 9 -2.20 1.77 17.98
C ASP A 9 -0.69 1.43 17.98
N LYS A 10 -0.27 0.36 17.29
CA LYS A 10 1.15 0.00 17.09
C LYS A 10 1.82 0.78 15.97
N LEU A 11 1.05 1.20 14.98
CA LEU A 11 1.41 2.27 14.06
C LEU A 11 1.18 3.55 14.87
N ASP A 12 2.18 4.07 15.56
CA ASP A 12 1.99 5.17 16.50
C ASP A 12 1.10 6.26 15.88
N LYS A 13 0.19 6.82 16.68
CA LYS A 13 -0.56 8.01 16.24
C LYS A 13 0.41 9.06 15.73
N ASP A 14 1.58 9.18 16.34
CA ASP A 14 2.63 10.06 15.86
C ASP A 14 3.19 9.65 14.50
N ASP A 15 3.35 8.35 14.16
CA ASP A 15 3.75 7.95 12.80
C ASP A 15 2.69 8.36 11.76
N LEU A 16 1.41 8.13 12.06
CA LEU A 16 0.30 8.53 11.18
C LEU A 16 0.15 10.06 11.10
N ASN A 17 0.42 10.76 12.20
CA ASN A 17 0.42 12.22 12.27
C ASN A 17 1.66 12.83 11.59
N HIS A 18 2.81 12.14 11.56
CA HIS A 18 4.03 12.52 10.83
C HIS A 18 3.90 12.28 9.33
N LEU A 19 3.07 11.32 8.94
CA LEU A 19 2.61 11.15 7.57
C LEU A 19 1.69 12.30 7.14
N THR A 20 0.90 12.89 8.05
CA THR A 20 -0.04 13.99 7.76
C THR A 20 0.62 15.20 7.06
N PRO A 21 1.79 15.73 7.46
CA PRO A 21 2.47 16.82 6.74
C PRO A 21 3.08 16.41 5.39
N LEU A 22 3.20 15.11 5.05
CA LEU A 22 3.62 14.69 3.70
C LEU A 22 2.50 14.88 2.66
N PHE A 23 1.26 15.09 3.10
CA PHE A 23 0.12 15.29 2.22
C PHE A 23 -0.62 16.57 2.63
N GLU A 24 -0.38 17.67 1.91
CA GLU A 24 -1.15 18.92 2.11
C GLU A 24 -2.67 18.70 2.01
N ASN A 25 -3.10 17.61 1.37
CA ASN A 25 -4.48 17.18 1.20
C ASN A 25 -4.78 15.83 1.87
N TYR A 26 -4.13 15.47 2.99
CA TYR A 26 -4.46 14.23 3.73
C TYR A 26 -5.95 14.21 4.13
N ASP A 27 -6.77 13.42 3.43
CA ASP A 27 -8.14 13.15 3.83
C ASP A 27 -8.22 11.82 4.57
N LYS A 28 -8.23 11.92 5.89
CA LYS A 28 -8.41 10.78 6.78
C LYS A 28 -9.64 9.94 6.42
N LYS A 29 -10.70 10.58 5.92
CA LYS A 29 -11.95 9.91 5.54
C LYS A 29 -11.72 8.94 4.38
N ASN A 30 -10.95 9.31 3.36
CA ASN A 30 -10.66 8.44 2.22
C ASN A 30 -9.90 7.18 2.65
N PHE A 31 -8.94 7.36 3.56
CA PHE A 31 -8.19 6.25 4.15
C PHE A 31 -9.10 5.32 4.97
N ASP A 32 -9.93 5.89 5.84
CA ASP A 32 -10.89 5.13 6.66
C ASP A 32 -11.91 4.38 5.78
N ASP A 33 -12.47 5.04 4.76
CA ASP A 33 -13.44 4.47 3.82
C ASP A 33 -12.83 3.32 3.00
N PHE A 34 -11.57 3.45 2.56
CA PHE A 34 -10.84 2.36 1.89
C PHE A 34 -10.75 1.12 2.80
N PHE A 35 -10.27 1.28 4.03
CA PHE A 35 -10.15 0.15 4.95
C PHE A 35 -11.49 -0.41 5.43
N LEU A 36 -12.55 0.40 5.46
CA LEU A 36 -13.91 -0.09 5.67
C LEU A 36 -14.36 -0.96 4.50
N SER A 37 -14.14 -0.51 3.26
CA SER A 37 -14.54 -1.23 2.04
C SER A 37 -13.83 -2.57 1.86
N LEU A 38 -12.59 -2.68 2.33
CA LEU A 38 -11.85 -3.95 2.36
C LEU A 38 -12.41 -4.98 3.34
N GLY A 39 -13.06 -4.51 4.41
CA GLY A 39 -13.50 -5.35 5.51
C GLY A 39 -12.36 -5.83 6.41
N SER A 40 -12.71 -6.20 7.65
CA SER A 40 -11.73 -6.36 8.73
C SER A 40 -10.57 -7.33 8.44
N LYS A 41 -10.80 -8.43 7.72
CA LYS A 41 -9.74 -9.42 7.44
C LYS A 41 -8.65 -8.83 6.55
N ARG A 42 -9.04 -8.25 5.42
CA ARG A 42 -8.11 -7.71 4.41
C ARG A 42 -7.39 -6.46 4.90
N SER A 43 -8.11 -5.60 5.62
CA SER A 43 -7.53 -4.43 6.25
C SER A 43 -6.43 -4.78 7.24
N LYS A 44 -6.67 -5.80 8.09
CA LYS A 44 -5.64 -6.31 9.01
C LYS A 44 -4.43 -6.89 8.26
N GLU A 45 -4.66 -7.59 7.15
CA GLU A 45 -3.56 -8.14 6.36
C GLU A 45 -2.63 -7.03 5.82
N LEU A 46 -3.18 -5.96 5.22
CA LEU A 46 -2.37 -4.84 4.72
C LEU A 46 -1.65 -4.10 5.85
N LEU A 47 -2.37 -3.75 6.93
CA LEU A 47 -1.76 -3.04 8.07
C LEU A 47 -0.63 -3.85 8.72
N ASN A 48 -0.77 -5.18 8.81
CA ASN A 48 0.30 -6.03 9.32
C ASN A 48 1.52 -6.08 8.38
N LEU A 49 1.33 -5.98 7.05
CA LEU A 49 2.45 -5.91 6.11
C LEU A 49 3.20 -4.59 6.27
N LEU A 50 2.49 -3.46 6.34
CA LEU A 50 3.08 -2.15 6.57
C LEU A 50 3.84 -2.10 7.91
N LEU A 51 3.25 -2.63 8.99
CA LEU A 51 3.91 -2.73 10.29
C LEU A 51 5.18 -3.59 10.21
N LYS A 52 5.14 -4.71 9.49
CA LYS A 52 6.34 -5.54 9.26
C LYS A 52 7.42 -4.75 8.54
N ILE A 53 7.09 -3.98 7.50
CA ILE A 53 8.06 -3.13 6.78
C ILE A 53 8.71 -2.15 7.75
N LYS A 54 7.91 -1.46 8.56
CA LYS A 54 8.42 -0.55 9.60
C LYS A 54 9.40 -1.25 10.54
N THR A 55 9.04 -2.43 11.05
CA THR A 55 9.81 -3.13 12.09
C THR A 55 11.03 -3.89 11.58
N ILE A 56 10.95 -4.50 10.39
CA ILE A 56 11.99 -5.39 9.85
C ILE A 56 12.97 -4.62 8.97
N ILE A 57 12.48 -3.66 8.18
CA ILE A 57 13.28 -2.92 7.21
C ILE A 57 13.79 -1.62 7.84
N ASN A 58 12.95 -0.58 7.90
CA ASN A 58 13.19 0.68 8.63
C ASN A 58 11.98 1.62 8.47
N ASN A 59 12.03 2.77 9.16
CA ASN A 59 10.98 3.79 9.11
C ASN A 59 10.84 4.46 7.74
N ASN A 60 11.95 4.76 7.05
CA ASN A 60 11.91 5.46 5.76
C ASN A 60 11.20 4.62 4.69
N SER A 61 11.48 3.32 4.63
CA SER A 61 10.79 2.39 3.72
C SER A 61 9.30 2.31 4.04
N PHE A 62 8.94 2.30 5.33
CA PHE A 62 7.53 2.35 5.74
C PHE A 62 6.85 3.64 5.28
N GLU A 63 7.47 4.81 5.48
CA GLU A 63 6.91 6.10 5.07
C GLU A 63 6.68 6.17 3.55
N ILE A 64 7.64 5.69 2.75
CA ILE A 64 7.52 5.63 1.28
C ILE A 64 6.37 4.71 0.86
N GLU A 65 6.27 3.51 1.43
CA GLU A 65 5.20 2.58 1.06
C GLU A 65 3.82 3.09 1.46
N VAL A 66 3.69 3.75 2.63
CA VAL A 66 2.44 4.39 3.02
C VAL A 66 2.10 5.57 2.10
N PHE A 67 3.11 6.32 1.66
CA PHE A 67 2.93 7.40 0.69
C PHE A 67 2.39 6.88 -0.65
N LEU A 68 3.02 5.85 -1.23
CA LEU A 68 2.56 5.23 -2.47
C LEU A 68 1.15 4.65 -2.32
N PHE A 69 0.88 4.01 -1.19
CA PHE A 69 -0.43 3.48 -0.86
C PHE A 69 -1.50 4.58 -0.79
N TYR A 70 -1.19 5.72 -0.17
CA TYR A 70 -2.11 6.86 -0.11
C TYR A 70 -2.43 7.42 -1.50
N LEU A 71 -1.42 7.58 -2.36
CA LEU A 71 -1.63 8.01 -3.75
C LEU A 71 -2.61 7.08 -4.50
N CYS A 72 -2.53 5.77 -4.24
CA CYS A 72 -3.43 4.79 -4.81
C CYS A 72 -4.87 4.85 -4.27
N ILE A 73 -5.06 5.31 -3.03
CA ILE A 73 -6.41 5.54 -2.47
C ILE A 73 -7.03 6.78 -3.13
N GLU A 74 -6.27 7.86 -3.25
CA GLU A 74 -6.73 9.11 -3.90
C GLU A 74 -6.99 8.91 -5.39
N ASN A 75 -6.13 8.14 -6.05
CA ASN A 75 -6.25 7.84 -7.47
C ASN A 75 -6.04 6.33 -7.72
N PRO A 76 -7.13 5.54 -7.76
CA PRO A 76 -7.06 4.10 -7.99
C PRO A 76 -6.33 3.67 -9.26
N TYR A 77 -6.28 4.50 -10.30
CA TYR A 77 -5.52 4.19 -11.52
C TYR A 77 -4.02 4.01 -11.23
N LEU A 78 -3.50 4.72 -10.23
CA LEU A 78 -2.09 4.62 -9.84
C LEU A 78 -1.72 3.25 -9.29
N VAL A 79 -2.67 2.43 -8.84
CA VAL A 79 -2.37 1.05 -8.42
C VAL A 79 -1.75 0.27 -9.57
N ASN A 80 -2.22 0.48 -10.80
CA ASN A 80 -1.69 -0.22 -11.97
C ASN A 80 -0.29 0.27 -12.34
N LEU A 81 0.10 1.47 -11.94
CA LEU A 81 1.40 2.06 -12.22
C LEU A 81 2.43 1.78 -11.11
N LEU A 82 2.02 1.94 -9.84
CA LEU A 82 2.90 1.87 -8.67
C LEU A 82 3.01 0.45 -8.11
N PHE A 83 1.96 -0.35 -8.27
CA PHE A 83 1.88 -1.73 -7.79
C PHE A 83 1.63 -2.71 -8.96
N PHE A 84 2.31 -2.46 -10.08
CA PHE A 84 2.21 -3.32 -11.26
C PHE A 84 2.82 -4.69 -11.00
N ASP A 85 2.23 -5.69 -11.63
CA ASP A 85 2.70 -7.05 -11.53
C ASP A 85 3.80 -7.26 -12.58
N LYS A 86 5.06 -7.43 -12.14
CA LYS A 86 6.21 -7.66 -13.04
C LYS A 86 6.04 -8.91 -13.90
N ASP A 87 5.19 -9.85 -13.46
CA ASP A 87 4.90 -11.10 -14.18
C ASP A 87 3.87 -10.92 -15.30
N THR A 88 3.08 -9.83 -15.27
CA THR A 88 2.20 -9.48 -16.40
C THR A 88 2.96 -8.55 -17.33
N HIS A 89 3.58 -9.12 -18.36
CA HIS A 89 3.98 -8.41 -19.58
C HIS A 89 2.72 -7.80 -20.23
N ILE A 90 2.27 -6.65 -19.74
CA ILE A 90 1.28 -5.80 -20.42
C ILE A 90 1.98 -4.64 -21.14
N CYS A 91 3.30 -4.53 -20.99
CA CYS A 91 4.14 -3.75 -21.89
C CYS A 91 4.89 -4.74 -22.78
N SER A 92 4.21 -5.33 -23.76
CA SER A 92 4.89 -5.65 -25.01
C SER A 92 5.15 -4.34 -25.73
N ASP A 93 6.39 -4.13 -26.20
CA ASP A 93 6.92 -2.89 -26.79
C ASP A 93 6.20 -2.40 -28.08
N GLU A 94 4.97 -2.84 -28.35
CA GLU A 94 4.27 -2.60 -29.61
C GLU A 94 3.00 -1.76 -29.51
N GLU A 95 2.42 -1.53 -28.33
CA GLU A 95 1.27 -0.62 -28.19
C GLU A 95 1.40 0.25 -26.94
N GLU A 96 1.30 1.56 -27.14
CA GLU A 96 1.32 2.62 -26.13
C GLU A 96 0.05 2.53 -25.27
N HIS A 97 -0.12 1.44 -24.51
CA HIS A 97 -1.20 1.29 -23.55
C HIS A 97 -0.86 2.16 -22.33
N ASN A 98 -1.44 3.35 -22.24
CA ASN A 98 -1.33 4.12 -21.01
C ASN A 98 -1.95 3.28 -19.88
N CYS A 99 -1.21 3.10 -18.80
CA CYS A 99 -1.70 2.48 -17.56
C CYS A 99 -2.94 3.19 -16.96
N PHE A 100 -3.25 4.38 -17.46
CA PHE A 100 -4.42 5.20 -17.14
C PHE A 100 -5.64 4.93 -18.04
N ASP A 101 -5.47 4.30 -19.21
CA ASP A 101 -6.56 4.03 -20.17
C ASP A 101 -7.35 2.75 -19.83
N GLY A 102 -6.87 1.98 -18.84
CA GLY A 102 -7.53 0.78 -18.33
C GLY A 102 -8.72 1.09 -17.42
N PRO A 103 -9.61 0.12 -17.17
CA PRO A 103 -10.70 0.29 -16.22
C PRO A 103 -10.16 0.58 -14.81
N ILE A 104 -10.90 1.38 -14.04
CA ILE A 104 -10.60 1.65 -12.62
C ILE A 104 -10.52 0.30 -11.90
N PRO A 105 -9.41 -0.01 -11.21
CA PRO A 105 -9.28 -1.27 -10.51
C PRO A 105 -10.29 -1.34 -9.36
N THR A 106 -10.97 -2.48 -9.25
CA THR A 106 -11.89 -2.74 -8.14
C THR A 106 -11.14 -2.79 -6.81
N ILE A 107 -11.84 -2.61 -5.70
CA ILE A 107 -11.22 -2.69 -4.37
C ILE A 107 -10.47 -4.01 -4.13
N ASP A 108 -10.97 -5.11 -4.70
CA ASP A 108 -10.35 -6.42 -4.63
C ASP A 108 -9.04 -6.48 -5.43
N GLN A 109 -9.03 -5.89 -6.63
CA GLN A 109 -7.83 -5.77 -7.46
C GLN A 109 -6.78 -4.87 -6.80
N GLN A 110 -7.21 -3.76 -6.20
CA GLN A 110 -6.34 -2.87 -5.45
C GLN A 110 -5.69 -3.62 -4.28
N PHE A 111 -6.49 -4.32 -3.49
CA PHE A 111 -6.01 -5.14 -2.38
C PHE A 111 -4.94 -6.15 -2.80
N GLU A 112 -5.21 -6.97 -3.81
CA GLU A 112 -4.28 -8.03 -4.21
C GLU A 112 -2.96 -7.47 -4.76
N LYS A 113 -3.01 -6.38 -5.55
CA LYS A 113 -1.81 -5.75 -6.10
C LYS A 113 -0.93 -5.13 -5.01
N ILE A 114 -1.54 -4.34 -4.13
CA ILE A 114 -0.83 -3.68 -3.01
C ILE A 114 -0.25 -4.76 -2.09
N LYS A 115 -1.05 -5.78 -1.75
CA LYS A 115 -0.60 -6.92 -0.93
C LYS A 115 0.57 -7.67 -1.57
N LYS A 116 0.51 -7.97 -2.87
CA LYS A 116 1.60 -8.65 -3.58
C LYS A 116 2.88 -7.83 -3.54
N SER A 117 2.80 -6.52 -3.80
CA SER A 117 3.97 -5.64 -3.77
C SER A 117 4.60 -5.54 -2.39
N LEU A 118 3.82 -5.27 -1.34
CA LEU A 118 4.34 -5.16 0.03
C LEU A 118 5.01 -6.47 0.49
N LYS A 119 4.49 -7.62 0.07
CA LYS A 119 5.13 -8.92 0.33
C LYS A 119 6.46 -9.07 -0.41
N LEU A 120 6.49 -8.74 -1.70
CA LEU A 120 7.72 -8.79 -2.50
C LEU A 120 8.79 -7.85 -1.93
N PHE A 121 8.39 -6.65 -1.49
CA PHE A 121 9.28 -5.70 -0.84
C PHE A 121 9.92 -6.33 0.41
N LEU A 122 9.10 -6.90 1.30
CA LEU A 122 9.56 -7.62 2.49
C LEU A 122 10.49 -8.78 2.15
N GLU A 123 10.16 -9.61 1.16
CA GLU A 123 10.96 -10.78 0.77
C GLU A 123 12.33 -10.37 0.20
N ASN A 124 12.34 -9.38 -0.69
CA ASN A 124 13.56 -8.91 -1.35
C ASN A 124 14.53 -8.24 -0.37
N ASP A 125 14.06 -7.38 0.52
CA ASP A 125 14.97 -6.70 1.46
C ASP A 125 15.32 -7.57 2.67
N SER A 126 14.44 -8.48 3.12
CA SER A 126 14.81 -9.47 4.14
C SER A 126 15.94 -10.40 3.67
N SER A 127 16.02 -10.66 2.36
CA SER A 127 17.09 -11.48 1.78
C SER A 127 18.46 -10.79 1.80
N LYS A 128 18.50 -9.46 1.86
CA LYS A 128 19.72 -8.63 1.93
C LYS A 128 20.25 -8.45 3.36
N ILE A 129 19.49 -8.86 4.38
CA ILE A 129 19.83 -8.71 5.81
C ILE A 129 20.59 -9.95 6.36
N LYS A 130 20.90 -10.95 5.53
CA LYS A 130 21.67 -12.12 5.97
C LYS A 130 23.17 -11.80 6.08
N TYR A 131 23.64 -11.69 7.32
CA TYR A 131 25.05 -11.66 7.72
C TYR A 131 25.79 -12.95 7.33
#